data_AF-A0A124FVZ1-F1
#
_entry.id   AF-A0A124FVZ1-F1
#
_cell.length_a   1.000
_cell.length_b   1.000
_cell.length_c   1.000
_cell.angle_alpha   90.00
_cell.angle_beta   90.00
_cell.angle_gamma   90.00
#
_symmetry.space_group_name_H-M   'P 1'
#
loop_
_entity.id
_entity.type
_entity.pdbx_description
1 polymer ?
#
loop_
_entity_poly.entity_id
_entity_poly.type
_entity_poly.pdbx_seq_one_letter_code
_entity_poly.pdbx_strand_id
1 'polypeptide(L)'
;TIVGYSINDTIVVFDRIRENTKLMRKAKYEDIIDNSISQTIVRSINTSATTLFTITALYIFGVEAIREFALPLIVGILAGTYSSIFIASPIWYLLKTRKSDTNYYNPNKASK
;
A
#
# COMPACT_ATOMS: atom_id res chain seq x y z
N THR A 1 -10.45 -7.82 -5.16
CA THR A 1 -9.75 -7.23 -6.32
C THR A 1 -8.62 -6.31 -5.91
N ILE A 2 -8.87 -5.25 -5.12
CA ILE A 2 -7.84 -4.27 -4.70
C ILE A 2 -6.67 -4.92 -3.94
N VAL A 3 -6.98 -5.78 -2.96
CA VAL A 3 -5.97 -6.52 -2.18
C VAL A 3 -5.07 -7.40 -3.08
N GLY A 4 -5.62 -7.98 -4.15
CA GLY A 4 -4.85 -8.81 -5.09
C GLY A 4 -3.85 -8.00 -5.92
N TYR A 5 -4.20 -6.79 -6.36
CA TYR A 5 -3.27 -5.91 -7.08
C TYR A 5 -2.14 -5.42 -6.18
N SER A 6 -2.46 -5.02 -4.94
CA SER A 6 -1.45 -4.59 -3.96
C SER A 6 -0.49 -5.71 -3.58
N ILE A 7 -0.99 -6.94 -3.42
CA ILE A 7 -0.16 -8.12 -3.13
C ILE A 7 0.77 -8.44 -4.32
N ASN A 8 0.26 -8.43 -5.55
CA ASN A 8 1.07 -8.69 -6.74
C ASN A 8 2.22 -7.68 -6.88
N ASP A 9 1.94 -6.40 -6.66
CA ASP A 9 2.97 -5.36 -6.71
C ASP A 9 4.06 -5.56 -5.65
N THR A 10 3.63 -5.87 -4.41
CA THR A 10 4.53 -6.14 -3.29
C THR A 10 5.44 -7.35 -3.55
N ILE A 11 4.90 -8.44 -4.14
CA ILE A 11 5.68 -9.63 -4.48
C ILE A 11 6.75 -9.31 -5.52
N VAL A 12 6.40 -8.56 -6.57
CA VAL A 12 7.35 -8.21 -7.65
C VAL A 12 8.49 -7.32 -7.14
N VAL A 13 8.19 -6.31 -6.33
CA VAL A 13 9.21 -5.44 -5.72
C VAL A 13 10.12 -6.22 -4.80
N PHE A 14 9.57 -7.07 -3.92
CA PHE A 14 10.38 -7.86 -3.00
C PHE A 14 11.21 -8.94 -3.69
N ASP A 15 10.69 -9.55 -4.74
CA ASP A 15 11.47 -10.50 -5.55
C ASP A 15 12.66 -9.78 -6.20
N ARG A 16 12.45 -8.58 -6.74
CA ARG A 16 13.52 -7.79 -7.35
C ARG A 16 14.58 -7.36 -6.35
N ILE A 17 14.19 -6.93 -5.15
CA ILE A 17 15.13 -6.62 -4.06
C ILE A 17 15.97 -7.85 -3.71
N ARG A 18 15.33 -9.03 -3.62
CA ARG A 18 16.02 -10.29 -3.29
C ARG A 18 16.98 -10.73 -4.39
N GLU A 19 16.64 -10.49 -5.65
CA GLU A 19 17.49 -10.75 -6.81
C GLU A 19 18.69 -9.79 -6.84
N ASN A 20 18.46 -8.49 -6.74
CA ASN A 20 19.52 -7.48 -6.75
C ASN A 20 20.45 -7.60 -5.53
N THR A 21 19.95 -8.06 -4.39
CA THR A 21 20.80 -8.38 -3.22
C THR A 21 21.78 -9.52 -3.50
N LYS A 22 21.41 -10.51 -4.32
CA LYS A 22 22.32 -11.60 -4.73
C LYS A 22 23.31 -11.15 -5.80
N LEU A 23 22.87 -10.31 -6.74
CA LEU A 23 23.69 -9.81 -7.85
C LEU A 23 24.68 -8.72 -7.43
N MET A 24 24.27 -7.82 -6.53
CA MET A 24 25.02 -6.63 -6.10
C MET A 24 25.63 -6.78 -4.70
N ARG A 25 26.27 -7.92 -4.42
CA ARG A 25 26.82 -8.28 -3.09
C ARG A 25 27.77 -7.26 -2.43
N LYS A 26 28.37 -6.35 -3.21
CA LYS A 26 29.29 -5.31 -2.72
C LYS A 26 28.69 -3.91 -2.67
N ALA A 27 27.47 -3.72 -3.19
CA ALA A 27 26.80 -2.42 -3.19
C ALA A 27 26.16 -2.15 -1.83
N LYS A 28 25.93 -0.87 -1.51
CA LYS A 28 25.19 -0.50 -0.30
C LYS A 28 23.75 -0.97 -0.44
N TYR A 29 23.16 -1.37 0.68
CA TYR A 29 21.78 -1.88 0.70
C TYR A 29 20.76 -0.83 0.20
N GLU A 30 21.04 0.45 0.45
CA GLU A 30 20.26 1.59 -0.05
C GLU A 30 20.25 1.63 -1.59
N ASP A 31 21.42 1.51 -2.23
CA ASP A 31 21.55 1.51 -3.70
C ASP A 31 20.85 0.30 -4.33
N ILE A 32 20.83 -0.84 -3.62
CA ILE A 32 20.14 -2.06 -4.06
C ILE A 32 18.63 -1.84 -4.07
N ILE A 33 18.09 -1.24 -3.01
CA ILE A 33 16.65 -0.95 -2.91
C ILE A 33 16.24 0.06 -3.99
N ASP A 34 16.97 1.17 -4.13
CA ASP A 34 16.66 2.22 -5.10
C ASP A 34 16.65 1.70 -6.54
N ASN A 35 17.66 0.92 -6.92
CA ASN A 35 17.70 0.26 -8.21
C ASN A 35 16.55 -0.74 -8.41
N SER A 36 16.19 -1.50 -7.36
CA SER A 36 15.11 -2.48 -7.44
C SER A 36 13.75 -1.82 -7.63
N ILE A 37 13.50 -0.70 -6.94
CA ILE A 37 12.27 0.09 -7.08
C ILE A 37 12.21 0.70 -8.47
N SER A 38 13.28 1.35 -8.93
CA SER A 38 13.33 1.97 -10.27
C SER A 38 13.08 0.97 -11.40
N GLN A 39 13.57 -0.27 -11.29
CA GLN A 39 13.36 -1.32 -12.27
C GLN A 39 11.94 -1.90 -12.28
N THR A 40 11.20 -1.80 -11.17
CA THR A 40 9.87 -2.41 -11.03
C THR A 40 8.73 -1.39 -11.21
N ILE A 41 8.97 -0.11 -10.92
CA ILE A 41 7.97 0.96 -10.95
C ILE A 41 7.18 1.05 -12.26
N VAL A 42 7.86 0.97 -13.41
CA VAL A 42 7.20 1.12 -14.72
C VAL A 42 6.22 -0.02 -14.97
N ARG A 43 6.59 -1.26 -14.61
CA ARG A 43 5.74 -2.44 -14.78
C ARG A 43 4.51 -2.36 -13.87
N SER A 44 4.71 -1.98 -12.61
CA SER A 44 3.67 -1.88 -11.60
C SER A 44 2.65 -0.81 -11.93
N ILE A 45 3.12 0.36 -12.35
CA ILE A 45 2.27 1.45 -12.81
C ILE A 45 1.50 1.06 -14.07
N ASN A 46 2.14 0.47 -15.07
CA ASN A 46 1.45 0.08 -16.31
C ASN A 46 0.35 -0.97 -16.06
N THR A 47 0.59 -1.93 -15.17
CA THR A 47 -0.40 -2.97 -14.84
C THR A 47 -1.60 -2.40 -14.08
N SER A 48 -1.36 -1.54 -13.10
CA SER A 48 -2.42 -0.87 -12.34
C SER A 48 -3.19 0.16 -13.17
N ALA A 49 -2.50 0.94 -14.01
CA ALA A 49 -3.12 1.92 -14.90
C ALA A 49 -4.00 1.28 -15.98
N THR A 50 -3.54 0.17 -16.59
CA THR A 50 -4.33 -0.54 -17.61
C THR A 50 -5.62 -1.10 -17.02
N THR A 51 -5.57 -1.60 -15.78
CA THR A 51 -6.74 -2.19 -15.11
C THR A 51 -7.70 -1.11 -14.61
N LEU A 52 -7.19 0.03 -14.16
CA LEU A 52 -8.00 1.21 -13.89
C LEU A 52 -8.70 1.72 -15.16
N PHE A 53 -7.97 1.75 -16.28
CA PHE A 53 -8.51 2.17 -17.58
C PHE A 53 -9.62 1.22 -18.05
N THR A 54 -9.43 -0.09 -17.97
CA THR A 54 -10.46 -1.06 -18.37
C THR A 54 -11.69 -0.98 -17.47
N ILE A 55 -11.54 -0.84 -16.16
CA ILE A 55 -12.68 -0.65 -15.24
C ILE A 55 -13.42 0.66 -15.54
N THR A 56 -12.69 1.73 -15.85
CA THR A 56 -13.29 3.03 -16.23
C THR A 56 -14.04 2.93 -17.54
N ALA A 57 -13.47 2.25 -18.55
CA ALA A 57 -14.15 1.99 -19.82
C ALA A 57 -15.40 1.11 -19.61
N LEU A 58 -15.34 0.08 -18.77
CA LEU A 58 -16.50 -0.74 -18.41
C LEU A 58 -17.57 0.05 -17.66
N TYR A 59 -17.21 1.06 -16.88
CA TYR A 59 -18.19 1.92 -16.23
C TYR A 59 -18.94 2.84 -17.22
N ILE A 60 -18.22 3.36 -18.23
CA ILE A 60 -18.77 4.28 -19.22
C ILE A 60 -19.53 3.54 -20.34
N PHE A 61 -18.95 2.43 -20.84
CA PHE A 61 -19.45 1.68 -21.99
C PHE A 61 -20.11 0.34 -21.61
N GLY A 62 -20.04 -0.09 -20.35
CA GLY A 62 -20.63 -1.35 -19.91
C GLY A 62 -22.14 -1.30 -19.81
N VAL A 63 -22.74 -2.48 -19.89
CA VAL A 63 -24.19 -2.69 -19.80
C VAL A 63 -24.67 -2.43 -18.37
N GLU A 64 -25.94 -2.10 -18.20
CA GLU A 64 -26.58 -1.69 -16.94
C GLU A 64 -26.16 -2.54 -15.72
N ALA A 65 -26.17 -3.88 -15.85
CA ALA A 65 -25.77 -4.79 -14.77
C ALA A 65 -24.32 -4.58 -14.25
N ILE A 66 -23.39 -4.12 -15.09
CA ILE A 66 -22.00 -3.85 -14.72
C ILE A 66 -21.87 -2.47 -14.05
N ARG A 67 -22.69 -1.50 -14.46
CA ARG A 67 -22.73 -0.15 -13.86
C ARG A 67 -23.29 -0.20 -12.43
N GLU A 68 -24.31 -1.03 -12.21
CA GLU A 68 -24.89 -1.31 -10.88
C GLU A 68 -23.89 -1.97 -9.92
N PHE A 69 -22.90 -2.72 -10.44
CA PHE A 69 -21.83 -3.30 -9.61
C PHE A 69 -20.65 -2.32 -9.38
N ALA A 70 -20.37 -1.46 -10.35
CA ALA A 70 -19.27 -0.50 -10.28
C ALA A 70 -19.57 0.70 -9.35
N LEU A 71 -20.82 1.15 -9.26
CA LEU A 71 -21.25 2.24 -8.37
C LEU A 71 -20.92 1.98 -6.88
N PRO A 72 -21.31 0.84 -6.28
CA PRO A 72 -20.96 0.50 -4.91
C PRO A 72 -19.45 0.42 -4.66
N LEU A 73 -18.67 -0.05 -5.64
CA LEU A 73 -17.20 -0.10 -5.55
C LEU A 73 -16.59 1.30 -5.49
N ILE A 74 -17.05 2.23 -6.33
CA ILE A 74 -16.59 3.63 -6.33
C ILE A 74 -16.93 4.31 -5.00
N VAL A 75 -18.17 4.17 -4.54
CA VAL A 75 -18.62 4.75 -3.26
C VAL A 75 -17.86 4.14 -2.08
N GLY A 76 -17.65 2.82 -2.07
CA GLY A 76 -16.91 2.12 -1.03
C GLY A 76 -15.45 2.55 -0.94
N ILE A 77 -14.78 2.77 -2.09
CA ILE A 77 -13.41 3.28 -2.13
C ILE A 77 -13.34 4.70 -1.58
N LEU A 78 -14.26 5.59 -1.98
CA LEU A 78 -14.29 6.98 -1.49
C LEU A 78 -14.56 7.05 0.02
N ALA A 79 -15.56 6.32 0.50
CA ALA A 79 -15.89 6.27 1.93
C ALA A 79 -14.75 5.65 2.77
N GLY A 80 -14.12 4.58 2.27
CA GLY A 80 -13.00 3.92 2.95
C GLY A 80 -11.74 4.79 3.00
N THR A 81 -11.46 5.52 1.92
CA THR A 81 -10.32 6.46 1.86
C THR A 81 -10.53 7.62 2.81
N TYR A 82 -11.73 8.22 2.82
CA TYR A 82 -12.07 9.30 3.77
C TYR A 82 -11.98 8.82 5.22
N SER A 83 -12.57 7.66 5.54
CA SER A 83 -12.54 7.09 6.89
C SER A 83 -11.12 6.80 7.38
N SER A 84 -10.26 6.20 6.54
CA SER A 84 -8.87 5.90 6.92
C SER A 84 -8.06 7.16 7.23
N ILE A 85 -8.21 8.21 6.41
CA ILE A 85 -7.44 9.45 6.55
C ILE A 85 -7.96 10.27 7.73
N PHE A 86 -9.28 10.49 7.82
CA PHE A 86 -9.84 11.45 8.76
C PHE A 86 -10.32 10.85 10.09
N ILE A 87 -10.52 9.53 10.15
CA ILE A 87 -11.00 8.86 11.38
C ILE A 87 -9.94 7.91 11.94
N ALA A 88 -9.43 6.98 11.14
CA ALA A 88 -8.49 5.96 11.64
C ALA A 88 -7.14 6.56 12.06
N SER A 89 -6.61 7.50 11.28
CA SER A 89 -5.30 8.15 11.54
C SER A 89 -5.27 8.94 12.86
N PRO A 90 -6.23 9.83 13.18
CA PRO A 90 -6.26 10.52 14.48
C PRO A 90 -6.55 9.58 15.65
N ILE A 91 -7.41 8.56 15.49
CA ILE A 91 -7.65 7.56 16.54
C ILE A 91 -6.37 6.78 16.86
N TRP A 92 -5.62 6.38 15.83
CA TRP A 92 -4.34 5.70 16.01
C TRP A 92 -3.31 6.58 16.74
N TYR A 93 -3.22 7.86 16.38
CA TYR A 93 -2.37 8.83 17.06
C TYR A 93 -2.72 8.96 18.54
N LEU A 94 -4.00 9.12 18.89
CA LEU A 94 -4.47 9.21 20.28
C LEU A 94 -4.15 7.95 21.10
N LEU A 95 -4.37 6.76 20.52
CA LEU A 95 -4.05 5.49 21.18
C LEU A 95 -2.55 5.33 21.41
N LYS A 96 -1.72 5.76 20.46
CA LYS A 96 -0.26 5.66 20.59
C LYS A 96 0.28 6.63 21.65
N THR A 97 -0.21 7.86 21.70
CA THR A 97 0.16 8.85 22.74
C THR A 97 -0.17 8.33 24.14
N ARG A 98 -1.35 7.71 24.35
CA ARG A 98 -1.69 7.06 25.64
C ARG A 98 -0.74 5.91 26.02
N LYS A 99 -0.23 5.16 25.03
CA LYS A 99 0.67 4.03 25.27
C LYS A 99 2.11 4.47 25.55
N SER A 100 2.56 5.61 25.00
CA SER A 100 3.87 6.20 25.32
C SER A 100 3.93 6.75 26.75
N ASP A 101 2.86 7.38 27.24
CA ASP A 101 2.81 7.88 28.63
C ASP A 101 2.90 6.74 29.65
N THR A 102 2.24 5.62 29.37
CA THR A 102 2.30 4.41 30.23
C THR A 102 3.71 3.79 30.25
N ASN A 103 4.46 3.83 29.14
CA ASN A 103 5.82 3.30 29.08
C ASN A 103 6.85 4.21 29.75
N TYR A 104 6.58 5.53 29.81
CA TYR A 104 7.43 6.49 30.50
C TYR A 104 7.24 6.42 32.02
N TYR A 105 6.01 6.13 32.49
CA TYR A 105 5.72 5.82 33.90
C TYR A 105 6.00 4.35 34.26
N ASN A 106 7.07 3.75 33.75
CA ASN A 106 7.50 2.43 34.21
C ASN A 106 8.64 2.58 35.24
N PRO A 107 8.33 2.61 36.56
CA PRO A 107 9.34 2.78 37.62
C PRO A 107 10.34 1.61 37.69
N ASN A 108 10.12 0.50 36.99
CA ASN A 108 10.98 -0.68 37.01
C ASN A 108 12.08 -0.69 35.93
N LYS A 109 12.15 0.32 35.05
CA LYS A 109 13.13 0.35 33.95
C LYS A 109 14.42 1.12 34.26
N ALA A 110 14.51 1.80 35.41
CA ALA A 110 15.68 2.59 35.81
C ALA A 110 16.74 1.81 36.64
N SER A 111 16.56 0.49 36.83
CA SER A 111 17.38 -0.31 37.77
C SER A 111 17.98 -1.58 37.14
N LYS A 112 18.35 -1.55 35.86
CA LYS A 112 19.24 -2.57 35.26
C LYS A 112 20.28 -1.94 34.37
#